data_AF-A0A7V9TBH9-F1
#
_entry.id   AF-A0A7V9TBH9-F1
#
_cell.length_a   1.000
_cell.length_b   1.000
_cell.length_c   1.000
_cell.angle_alpha   90.00
_cell.angle_beta   90.00
_cell.angle_gamma   90.00
#
_symmetry.space_group_name_H-M   'P 1'
#
loop_
_entity.id
_entity.type
_entity.pdbx_description
1 polymer ?
#
loop_
_entity_poly.entity_id
_entity_poly.type
_entity_poly.pdbx_seq_one_letter_code
_entity_poly.pdbx_strand_id
1 'polypeptide(L)'
;MALGYHGKLYILAFDHRGSFQKKMFGIAGDPSPEETERIADAKRLIFEGMEIAVERGVEAESTGVLVDEQFGSDIMERAKAGGLKLAMPVEKSGQDEFDFQYGEDGFGEHITSFDPDFSKVLVRYNPDADPVGNERQLGKLKTLADWLHANDRVFLFELLVPAEPNQLESVGGDTDRYDAELRPELMRRAIAEIQDAGIEVDIWKIEGLDR
;
A
#
# COMPACT_ATOMS: atom_id res chain seq x y z
N MET A 1 -11.32 1.67 20.24
CA MET A 1 -9.92 1.44 19.85
C MET A 1 -9.16 2.75 19.93
N ALA A 2 -7.86 2.74 20.22
CA ALA A 2 -7.05 3.93 20.00
C ALA A 2 -6.77 4.01 18.48
N LEU A 3 -7.17 5.11 17.85
CA LEU A 3 -6.83 5.38 16.45
C LEU A 3 -5.38 5.89 16.35
N GLY A 4 -4.73 5.56 15.24
CA GLY A 4 -3.40 6.05 14.91
C GLY A 4 -2.26 5.16 15.44
N TYR A 5 -1.09 5.34 14.82
CA TYR A 5 0.17 4.75 15.26
C TYR A 5 1.13 5.84 15.77
N HIS A 6 1.65 5.68 16.99
CA HIS A 6 2.47 6.70 17.66
C HIS A 6 3.98 6.42 17.63
N GLY A 7 4.40 5.25 17.13
CA GLY A 7 5.81 4.87 17.03
C GLY A 7 6.50 5.52 15.84
N LYS A 8 7.84 5.49 15.84
CA LYS A 8 8.60 5.68 14.60
C LYS A 8 8.48 4.42 13.76
N LEU A 9 8.40 4.60 12.44
CA LEU A 9 8.21 3.51 11.50
C LEU A 9 9.12 3.68 10.29
N TYR A 10 9.97 2.69 10.03
CA TYR A 10 10.86 2.63 8.88
C TYR A 10 10.56 1.34 8.11
N ILE A 11 9.86 1.44 6.97
CA ILE A 11 9.44 0.27 6.20
C ILE A 11 10.22 0.15 4.90
N LEU A 12 10.81 -1.02 4.65
CA LEU A 12 11.28 -1.41 3.33
C LEU A 12 10.11 -2.00 2.54
N ALA A 13 9.63 -1.26 1.53
CA ALA A 13 8.50 -1.66 0.70
C ALA A 13 8.94 -2.37 -0.59
N PHE A 14 8.41 -3.57 -0.81
CA PHE A 14 8.66 -4.40 -1.98
C PHE A 14 7.44 -5.28 -2.32
N ASP A 15 6.23 -4.79 -2.04
CA ASP A 15 4.92 -5.41 -2.32
C ASP A 15 4.47 -5.30 -3.79
N HIS A 16 5.32 -4.73 -4.65
CA HIS A 16 5.07 -4.62 -6.09
C HIS A 16 4.84 -6.01 -6.71
N ARG A 17 3.68 -6.21 -7.35
CA ARG A 17 3.33 -7.44 -8.09
C ARG A 17 3.41 -7.23 -9.59
N GLY A 18 2.32 -6.78 -10.21
CA GLY A 18 2.23 -6.69 -11.67
C GLY A 18 3.29 -5.78 -12.32
N SER A 19 3.65 -4.68 -11.67
CA SER A 19 4.72 -3.79 -12.15
C SER A 19 6.10 -4.44 -12.04
N PHE A 20 6.40 -5.14 -10.94
CA PHE A 20 7.67 -5.83 -10.74
C PHE A 20 7.82 -6.99 -11.74
N GLN A 21 6.80 -7.83 -11.85
CA GLN A 21 6.72 -8.91 -12.83
C GLN A 21 6.94 -8.41 -14.27
N LYS A 22 6.16 -7.41 -14.70
CA LYS A 22 6.22 -6.91 -16.08
C LYS A 22 7.51 -6.17 -16.38
N LYS A 23 7.93 -5.24 -15.50
CA LYS A 23 9.06 -4.33 -15.77
C LYS A 23 10.42 -4.96 -15.49
N MET A 24 10.54 -5.81 -14.46
CA MET A 24 11.82 -6.42 -14.08
C MET A 24 12.05 -7.79 -14.74
N PHE A 25 10.99 -8.59 -14.91
CA PHE A 25 11.11 -9.95 -15.45
C PHE A 25 10.58 -10.10 -16.87
N GLY A 26 9.86 -9.11 -17.40
CA GLY A 26 9.30 -9.16 -18.76
C GLY A 26 8.13 -10.16 -18.91
N ILE A 27 7.54 -10.62 -17.80
CA ILE A 27 6.49 -11.63 -17.82
C ILE A 27 5.14 -10.93 -18.01
N ALA A 28 4.43 -11.31 -19.06
CA ALA A 28 3.08 -10.82 -19.37
C ALA A 28 2.02 -11.86 -18.97
N GLY A 29 0.88 -11.40 -18.45
CA GLY A 29 -0.19 -12.30 -17.97
C GLY A 29 0.15 -12.91 -16.61
N ASP A 30 -0.42 -14.07 -16.31
CA ASP A 30 -0.13 -14.77 -15.05
C ASP A 30 1.20 -15.54 -15.18
N PRO A 31 2.09 -15.44 -14.18
CA PRO A 31 3.37 -16.14 -14.21
C PRO A 31 3.16 -17.65 -14.09
N SER A 32 3.99 -18.42 -14.80
CA SER A 32 4.14 -19.86 -14.57
C SER A 32 4.70 -20.14 -13.17
N PRO A 33 4.67 -21.40 -12.67
CA PRO A 33 5.27 -21.74 -11.39
C PRO A 33 6.76 -21.42 -11.29
N GLU A 34 7.52 -21.63 -12.37
CA GLU A 34 8.96 -21.31 -12.41
C GLU A 34 9.20 -19.79 -12.37
N GLU A 35 8.38 -19.03 -13.10
CA GLU A 35 8.42 -17.56 -13.07
C GLU A 35 8.00 -17.00 -11.71
N THR A 36 7.00 -17.60 -11.08
CA THR A 36 6.55 -17.25 -9.72
C THR A 36 7.68 -17.44 -8.73
N GLU A 37 8.36 -18.59 -8.78
CA GLU A 37 9.51 -18.87 -7.91
C GLU A 37 10.66 -17.89 -8.15
N ARG A 38 10.93 -17.51 -9.40
CA ARG A 38 11.96 -16.53 -9.73
C ARG A 38 11.64 -15.13 -9.17
N ILE A 39 10.37 -14.73 -9.17
CA ILE A 39 9.93 -13.47 -8.57
C ILE A 39 10.06 -13.54 -7.04
N ALA A 40 9.61 -14.64 -6.43
CA ALA A 40 9.72 -14.86 -5.00
C ALA A 40 11.18 -14.85 -4.53
N ASP A 41 12.09 -15.49 -5.29
CA ASP A 41 13.52 -15.51 -5.01
C ASP A 41 14.15 -14.11 -5.01
N ALA A 42 13.74 -13.26 -5.96
CA ALA A 42 14.20 -11.87 -5.96
C ALA A 42 13.69 -11.07 -4.75
N LYS A 43 12.49 -11.36 -4.24
CA LYS A 43 11.97 -10.73 -3.01
C LYS A 43 12.67 -11.26 -1.77
N ARG A 44 13.01 -12.55 -1.73
CA ARG A 44 13.86 -13.12 -0.68
C ARG A 44 15.20 -12.42 -0.62
N LEU A 45 15.84 -12.16 -1.76
CA LEU A 45 17.11 -11.43 -1.81
C LEU A 45 16.99 -10.01 -1.22
N ILE A 46 15.89 -9.30 -1.48
CA ILE A 46 15.62 -7.99 -0.87
C ILE A 46 15.50 -8.14 0.65
N PHE A 47 14.80 -9.17 1.12
CA PHE A 47 14.60 -9.43 2.54
C PHE A 47 15.88 -9.88 3.27
N GLU A 48 16.75 -10.67 2.64
CA GLU A 48 18.08 -11.01 3.17
C GLU A 48 18.91 -9.75 3.45
N GLY A 49 18.78 -8.71 2.61
CA GLY A 49 19.36 -7.40 2.87
C GLY A 49 18.82 -6.74 4.16
N MET A 50 17.53 -6.91 4.46
CA MET A 50 16.92 -6.44 5.71
C MET A 50 17.42 -7.23 6.92
N GLU A 51 17.54 -8.55 6.82
CA GLU A 51 18.12 -9.38 7.89
C GLU A 51 19.55 -8.93 8.23
N ILE A 52 20.38 -8.70 7.21
CA ILE A 52 21.74 -8.15 7.39
C ILE A 52 21.69 -6.76 8.06
N ALA A 53 20.71 -5.92 7.75
CA ALA A 53 20.57 -4.61 8.37
C ALA A 53 20.24 -4.73 9.86
N VAL A 54 19.35 -5.66 10.24
CA VAL A 54 19.03 -5.97 11.64
C VAL A 54 20.27 -6.50 12.38
N GLU A 55 21.01 -7.44 11.78
CA GLU A 55 22.28 -7.95 12.35
C GLU A 55 23.31 -6.84 12.58
N ARG A 56 23.28 -5.79 11.75
CA ARG A 56 24.16 -4.61 11.86
C ARG A 56 23.65 -3.54 12.81
N GLY A 57 22.53 -3.76 13.49
CA GLY A 57 22.05 -2.92 14.58
C GLY A 57 20.90 -1.96 14.22
N VAL A 58 20.17 -2.22 13.14
CA VAL A 58 18.88 -1.54 12.91
C VAL A 58 17.89 -1.96 14.01
N GLU A 59 17.15 -1.00 14.55
CA GLU A 59 16.15 -1.23 15.59
C GLU A 59 14.91 -1.91 14.99
N ALA A 60 14.81 -3.23 15.17
CA ALA A 60 13.75 -4.06 14.59
C ALA A 60 12.34 -3.64 15.03
N GLU A 61 12.14 -3.18 16.27
CA GLU A 61 10.83 -2.79 16.79
C GLU A 61 10.20 -1.58 16.05
N SER A 62 11.04 -0.73 15.47
CA SER A 62 10.65 0.45 14.68
C SER A 62 10.79 0.24 13.16
N THR A 63 11.23 -0.95 12.75
CA THR A 63 11.55 -1.28 11.35
C THR A 63 10.59 -2.36 10.85
N GLY A 64 10.18 -2.25 9.59
CA GLY A 64 9.28 -3.22 8.99
C GLY A 64 9.55 -3.52 7.53
N VAL A 65 8.81 -4.50 7.04
CA VAL A 65 8.76 -4.88 5.63
C VAL A 65 7.33 -4.79 5.13
N LEU A 66 7.15 -4.30 3.92
CA LEU A 66 5.88 -4.32 3.20
C LEU A 66 6.02 -5.25 2.00
N VAL A 67 5.35 -6.40 2.07
CA VAL A 67 5.46 -7.49 1.09
C VAL A 67 4.09 -8.09 0.81
N ASP A 68 3.85 -8.52 -0.42
CA ASP A 68 2.59 -9.16 -0.82
C ASP A 68 2.58 -10.67 -0.54
N GLU A 69 1.37 -11.19 -0.42
CA GLU A 69 1.12 -12.62 -0.23
C GLU A 69 1.57 -13.49 -1.41
N GLN A 70 1.40 -13.02 -2.65
CA GLN A 70 1.60 -13.83 -3.86
C GLN A 70 3.05 -14.29 -4.01
N PHE A 71 4.02 -13.43 -3.69
CA PHE A 71 5.44 -13.70 -3.90
C PHE A 71 6.30 -13.63 -2.64
N GLY A 72 5.72 -13.31 -1.47
CA GLY A 72 6.48 -13.12 -0.23
C GLY A 72 5.97 -13.96 0.93
N SER A 73 5.27 -15.05 0.66
CA SER A 73 4.61 -15.85 1.71
C SER A 73 5.59 -16.52 2.69
N ASP A 74 6.81 -16.79 2.27
CA ASP A 74 7.88 -17.34 3.11
C ASP A 74 8.64 -16.25 3.91
N ILE A 75 8.61 -15.00 3.44
CA ILE A 75 9.26 -13.86 4.08
C ILE A 75 8.56 -13.48 5.39
N MET A 76 7.23 -13.66 5.47
CA MET A 76 6.45 -13.20 6.62
C MET A 76 6.84 -13.90 7.93
N GLU A 77 6.99 -15.22 7.91
CA GLU A 77 7.39 -15.98 9.11
C GLU A 77 8.78 -15.54 9.60
N ARG A 78 9.70 -15.31 8.65
CA ARG A 78 11.05 -14.83 8.96
C ARG A 78 11.05 -13.40 9.49
N ALA A 79 10.23 -12.52 8.93
CA ALA A 79 10.09 -11.13 9.39
C ALA A 79 9.60 -11.09 10.85
N LYS A 80 8.55 -11.86 11.16
CA LYS A 80 8.03 -11.98 12.54
C LYS A 80 9.07 -12.58 13.49
N ALA A 81 9.78 -13.63 13.07
CA ALA A 81 10.83 -14.25 13.88
C ALA A 81 11.99 -13.28 14.17
N GLY A 82 12.29 -12.36 13.25
CA GLY A 82 13.28 -11.30 13.40
C GLY A 82 12.81 -10.08 14.21
N GLY A 83 11.55 -10.08 14.69
CA GLY A 83 10.97 -8.95 15.43
C GLY A 83 10.66 -7.72 14.58
N LEU A 84 10.67 -7.87 13.24
CA LEU A 84 10.32 -6.80 12.31
C LEU A 84 8.80 -6.63 12.24
N LYS A 85 8.36 -5.40 11.98
CA LYS A 85 6.97 -5.11 11.63
C LYS A 85 6.60 -5.65 10.26
N LEU A 86 5.40 -6.23 10.15
CA LEU A 86 4.88 -6.74 8.89
C LEU A 86 3.72 -5.89 8.39
N ALA A 87 3.86 -5.31 7.20
CA ALA A 87 2.77 -4.71 6.46
C ALA A 87 2.44 -5.55 5.22
N MET A 88 1.15 -5.69 4.88
CA MET A 88 0.73 -6.45 3.70
C MET A 88 -0.36 -5.72 2.91
N PRO A 89 -0.27 -5.67 1.57
CA PRO A 89 -1.29 -5.07 0.72
C PRO A 89 -2.57 -5.91 0.72
N VAL A 90 -3.71 -5.23 0.75
CA VAL A 90 -5.06 -5.82 0.63
C VAL A 90 -5.61 -5.62 -0.79
N GLU A 91 -5.12 -4.61 -1.51
CA GLU A 91 -5.60 -4.21 -2.82
C GLU A 91 -5.16 -5.15 -3.95
N LYS A 92 -5.91 -5.17 -5.05
CA LYS A 92 -5.43 -5.67 -6.35
C LYS A 92 -4.33 -4.77 -6.90
N SER A 93 -3.27 -5.38 -7.42
CA SER A 93 -2.15 -4.62 -8.00
C SER A 93 -2.50 -4.05 -9.37
N GLY A 94 -2.15 -2.78 -9.60
CA GLY A 94 -2.04 -2.19 -10.94
C GLY A 94 -3.36 -1.78 -11.59
N GLN A 95 -4.41 -1.55 -10.80
CA GLN A 95 -5.70 -1.05 -11.26
C GLN A 95 -5.89 0.42 -10.85
N ASP A 96 -6.77 1.13 -11.57
CA ASP A 96 -7.07 2.54 -11.30
C ASP A 96 -8.00 2.71 -10.10
N GLU A 97 -9.01 1.84 -9.98
CA GLU A 97 -9.92 1.82 -8.81
C GLU A 97 -9.50 0.75 -7.80
N PHE A 98 -9.65 1.07 -6.51
CA PHE A 98 -9.48 0.13 -5.42
C PHE A 98 -10.42 -1.07 -5.54
N ASP A 99 -9.83 -2.26 -5.39
CA ASP A 99 -10.56 -3.52 -5.27
C ASP A 99 -9.76 -4.50 -4.40
N PHE A 100 -10.46 -5.38 -3.71
CA PHE A 100 -9.84 -6.37 -2.84
C PHE A 100 -9.16 -7.47 -3.65
N GLN A 101 -7.90 -7.81 -3.33
CA GLN A 101 -7.18 -8.91 -3.98
C GLN A 101 -7.94 -10.23 -3.89
N TYR A 102 -8.56 -10.48 -2.73
CA TYR A 102 -9.26 -11.71 -2.41
C TYR A 102 -10.78 -11.52 -2.28
N GLY A 103 -11.32 -10.45 -2.88
CA GLY A 103 -12.73 -10.12 -2.83
C GLY A 103 -13.20 -9.59 -1.47
N GLU A 104 -14.40 -9.00 -1.47
CA GLU A 104 -14.99 -8.37 -0.28
C GLU A 104 -15.36 -9.40 0.80
N ASP A 105 -15.74 -10.63 0.42
CA ASP A 105 -16.05 -11.69 1.38
C ASP A 105 -14.80 -12.42 1.91
N GLY A 106 -13.65 -12.29 1.22
CA GLY A 106 -12.44 -13.07 1.51
C GLY A 106 -11.31 -12.30 2.19
N PHE A 107 -11.26 -10.96 2.06
CA PHE A 107 -10.10 -10.20 2.56
C PHE A 107 -9.83 -10.41 4.07
N GLY A 108 -10.89 -10.53 4.88
CA GLY A 108 -10.77 -10.70 6.33
C GLY A 108 -10.12 -12.02 6.74
N GLU A 109 -10.36 -13.10 6.00
CA GLU A 109 -9.73 -14.41 6.22
C GLU A 109 -8.23 -14.34 5.96
N HIS A 110 -7.83 -13.70 4.86
CA HIS A 110 -6.42 -13.50 4.52
C HIS A 110 -5.69 -12.64 5.56
N ILE A 111 -6.26 -11.50 5.96
CA ILE A 111 -5.67 -10.66 7.00
C ILE A 111 -5.52 -11.42 8.31
N THR A 112 -6.51 -12.23 8.68
CA THR A 112 -6.45 -13.03 9.91
C THR A 112 -5.40 -14.14 9.83
N SER A 113 -5.27 -14.80 8.68
CA SER A 113 -4.30 -15.88 8.46
C SER A 113 -2.86 -15.39 8.59
N PHE A 114 -2.55 -14.24 8.00
CA PHE A 114 -1.20 -13.68 8.01
C PHE A 114 -0.91 -12.81 9.24
N ASP A 115 -1.94 -12.26 9.87
CA ASP A 115 -1.84 -11.47 11.09
C ASP A 115 -0.76 -10.37 10.98
N PRO A 116 -0.81 -9.48 9.97
CA PRO A 116 0.18 -8.41 9.83
C PRO A 116 0.01 -7.36 10.93
N ASP A 117 1.09 -6.63 11.26
CA ASP A 117 0.99 -5.43 12.10
C ASP A 117 0.16 -4.34 11.40
N PHE A 118 0.26 -4.26 10.07
CA PHE A 118 -0.42 -3.24 9.26
C PHE A 118 -1.09 -3.84 8.02
N SER A 119 -2.40 -3.60 7.87
CA SER A 119 -3.11 -3.86 6.61
C SER A 119 -2.97 -2.64 5.72
N LYS A 120 -2.29 -2.81 4.59
CA LYS A 120 -1.95 -1.73 3.66
C LYS A 120 -2.93 -1.70 2.49
N VAL A 121 -3.29 -0.50 2.02
CA VAL A 121 -3.90 -0.28 0.70
C VAL A 121 -3.10 0.72 -0.11
N LEU A 122 -3.18 0.64 -1.43
CA LEU A 122 -2.81 1.73 -2.34
C LEU A 122 -4.05 2.17 -3.10
N VAL A 123 -4.37 3.45 -3.00
CA VAL A 123 -5.56 4.06 -3.60
C VAL A 123 -5.13 5.23 -4.47
N ARG A 124 -5.57 5.22 -5.73
CA ARG A 124 -5.49 6.38 -6.63
C ARG A 124 -6.77 7.17 -6.46
N TYR A 125 -6.65 8.35 -5.86
CA TYR A 125 -7.79 9.19 -5.54
C TYR A 125 -7.45 10.65 -5.84
N ASN A 126 -8.05 11.18 -6.90
CA ASN A 126 -8.07 12.60 -7.17
C ASN A 126 -9.50 13.11 -6.93
N PRO A 127 -9.71 14.10 -6.05
CA PRO A 127 -11.04 14.57 -5.69
C PRO A 127 -11.78 15.23 -6.85
N ASP A 128 -11.07 15.61 -7.92
CA ASP A 128 -11.66 16.19 -9.14
C ASP A 128 -11.86 15.15 -10.26
N ALA A 129 -11.53 13.87 -10.03
CA ALA A 129 -11.70 12.78 -11.00
C ALA A 129 -13.15 12.27 -11.08
N ASP A 130 -13.37 11.04 -11.57
CA ASP A 130 -14.69 10.41 -11.66
C ASP A 130 -15.38 10.34 -10.27
N PRO A 131 -16.43 11.14 -10.02
CA PRO A 131 -17.09 11.16 -8.72
C PRO A 131 -17.80 9.83 -8.41
N VAL A 132 -18.31 9.12 -9.42
CA VAL A 132 -18.98 7.84 -9.22
C VAL A 132 -17.95 6.75 -8.92
N GLY A 133 -16.80 6.80 -9.59
CA GLY A 133 -15.63 5.96 -9.27
C GLY A 133 -15.14 6.19 -7.86
N ASN A 134 -14.95 7.44 -7.46
CA ASN A 134 -14.54 7.81 -6.10
C ASN A 134 -15.55 7.33 -5.05
N GLU A 135 -16.86 7.49 -5.27
CA GLU A 135 -17.89 6.98 -4.36
C GLU A 135 -17.83 5.46 -4.18
N ARG A 136 -17.64 4.70 -5.29
CA ARG A 136 -17.44 3.24 -5.22
C ARG A 136 -16.22 2.86 -4.41
N GLN A 137 -15.09 3.55 -4.62
CA GLN A 137 -13.85 3.29 -3.87
C GLN A 137 -14.05 3.56 -2.37
N LEU A 138 -14.66 4.69 -2.02
CA LEU A 138 -14.95 5.05 -0.63
C LEU A 138 -15.84 4.02 0.06
N GLY A 139 -16.86 3.49 -0.62
CA GLY A 139 -17.71 2.42 -0.09
C GLY A 139 -16.91 1.17 0.32
N LYS A 140 -16.02 0.68 -0.56
CA LYS A 140 -15.18 -0.49 -0.26
C LYS A 140 -14.14 -0.20 0.82
N LEU A 141 -13.53 0.99 0.79
CA LEU A 141 -12.54 1.41 1.79
C LEU A 141 -13.17 1.56 3.17
N LYS A 142 -14.44 2.00 3.23
CA LYS A 142 -15.22 2.02 4.46
C LYS A 142 -15.46 0.61 5.00
N THR A 143 -15.86 -0.34 4.15
CA THR A 143 -15.99 -1.75 4.55
C THR A 143 -14.68 -2.27 5.16
N LEU A 144 -13.54 -1.97 4.54
CA LEU A 144 -12.23 -2.37 5.06
C LEU A 144 -11.92 -1.70 6.41
N ALA A 145 -12.04 -0.38 6.51
CA ALA A 145 -11.71 0.37 7.72
C ALA A 145 -12.58 -0.07 8.91
N ASP A 146 -13.90 -0.19 8.71
CA ASP A 146 -14.83 -0.67 9.73
C ASP A 146 -14.46 -2.09 10.19
N TRP A 147 -14.07 -2.97 9.26
CA TRP A 147 -13.62 -4.33 9.62
C TRP A 147 -12.31 -4.33 10.39
N LEU A 148 -11.30 -3.55 9.96
CA LEU A 148 -10.00 -3.47 10.64
C LEU A 148 -10.17 -2.97 12.08
N HIS A 149 -10.94 -1.90 12.26
CA HIS A 149 -11.24 -1.34 13.58
C HIS A 149 -12.28 -2.13 14.38
N ALA A 150 -12.97 -3.10 13.81
CA ALA A 150 -13.73 -4.06 14.59
C ALA A 150 -12.85 -5.22 15.12
N ASN A 151 -11.67 -5.41 14.53
CA ASN A 151 -10.79 -6.56 14.77
C ASN A 151 -9.40 -6.18 15.30
N ASP A 152 -9.26 -4.99 15.91
CA ASP A 152 -8.01 -4.48 16.48
C ASP A 152 -6.83 -4.46 15.49
N ARG A 153 -7.11 -4.17 14.21
CA ARG A 153 -6.11 -4.08 13.13
C ARG A 153 -5.79 -2.63 12.78
N VAL A 154 -4.53 -2.36 12.46
CA VAL A 154 -4.04 -1.02 12.09
C VAL A 154 -4.10 -0.82 10.59
N PHE A 155 -4.69 0.30 10.17
CA PHE A 155 -4.90 0.64 8.77
C PHE A 155 -3.81 1.56 8.21
N LEU A 156 -3.01 1.05 7.26
CA LEU A 156 -2.00 1.82 6.53
C LEU A 156 -2.52 2.18 5.13
N PHE A 157 -2.70 3.45 4.86
CA PHE A 157 -3.28 3.94 3.61
C PHE A 157 -2.23 4.65 2.77
N GLU A 158 -1.89 4.08 1.62
CA GLU A 158 -1.08 4.73 0.59
C GLU A 158 -1.97 5.51 -0.36
N LEU A 159 -1.88 6.84 -0.30
CA LEU A 159 -2.64 7.75 -1.15
C LEU A 159 -1.77 8.24 -2.30
N LEU A 160 -2.21 7.95 -3.52
CA LEU A 160 -1.69 8.57 -4.74
C LEU A 160 -2.76 9.49 -5.32
N VAL A 161 -2.34 10.69 -5.73
CA VAL A 161 -3.24 11.70 -6.32
C VAL A 161 -2.77 11.97 -7.75
N PRO A 162 -3.09 11.09 -8.72
CA PRO A 162 -2.65 11.27 -10.09
C PRO A 162 -3.33 12.50 -10.72
N ALA A 163 -2.63 13.21 -11.61
CA ALA A 163 -3.20 14.35 -12.30
C ALA A 163 -4.31 13.93 -13.28
N GLU A 164 -5.41 14.68 -13.28
CA GLU A 164 -6.35 14.64 -14.39
C GLU A 164 -5.76 15.35 -15.64
N PRO A 165 -6.18 14.97 -16.86
CA PRO A 165 -5.63 15.55 -18.09
C PRO A 165 -5.65 17.09 -18.13
N ASN A 166 -6.73 17.70 -17.65
CA ASN A 166 -6.89 19.16 -17.59
C ASN A 166 -5.98 19.81 -16.54
N GLN A 167 -5.71 19.13 -15.42
CA GLN A 167 -4.79 19.63 -14.39
C GLN A 167 -3.37 19.61 -14.93
N LEU A 168 -2.96 18.53 -15.61
CA LEU A 168 -1.65 18.44 -16.25
C LEU A 168 -1.50 19.47 -17.38
N GLU A 169 -2.55 19.70 -18.18
CA GLU A 169 -2.56 20.76 -19.20
C GLU A 169 -2.38 22.16 -18.58
N SER A 170 -2.99 22.42 -17.41
CA SER A 170 -2.89 23.72 -16.73
C SER A 170 -1.46 24.10 -16.30
N VAL A 171 -0.60 23.09 -16.10
CA VAL A 171 0.83 23.27 -15.80
C VAL A 171 1.71 23.03 -17.03
N GLY A 172 1.13 22.97 -18.23
CA GLY A 172 1.86 22.86 -19.49
C GLY A 172 2.43 21.47 -19.77
N GLY A 173 1.85 20.42 -19.18
CA GLY A 173 2.35 19.05 -19.32
C GLY A 173 3.47 18.68 -18.35
N ASP A 174 3.86 19.59 -17.45
CA ASP A 174 4.99 19.43 -16.54
C ASP A 174 4.57 18.72 -15.25
N THR A 175 5.05 17.49 -15.07
CA THR A 175 4.74 16.66 -13.90
C THR A 175 5.34 17.20 -12.62
N ASP A 176 6.53 17.82 -12.67
CA ASP A 176 7.18 18.38 -11.49
C ASP A 176 6.40 19.60 -11.00
N ARG A 177 5.85 20.39 -11.93
CA ARG A 177 4.94 21.49 -11.60
C ARG A 177 3.60 21.00 -11.07
N TYR A 178 3.03 19.92 -11.60
CA TYR A 178 1.82 19.32 -11.02
C TYR A 178 2.07 18.92 -9.56
N ASP A 179 3.18 18.23 -9.31
CA ASP A 179 3.58 17.72 -8.00
C ASP A 179 3.81 18.83 -6.97
N ALA A 180 4.36 19.98 -7.40
CA ALA A 180 4.66 21.12 -6.54
C ALA A 180 3.49 22.11 -6.39
N GLU A 181 2.72 22.36 -7.46
CA GLU A 181 1.74 23.46 -7.50
C GLU A 181 0.30 22.99 -7.20
N LEU A 182 -0.07 21.75 -7.56
CA LEU A 182 -1.45 21.27 -7.52
C LEU A 182 -1.67 20.09 -6.56
N ARG A 183 -0.79 19.08 -6.62
CA ARG A 183 -0.93 17.85 -5.81
C ARG A 183 -1.07 18.10 -4.30
N PRO A 184 -0.38 19.08 -3.65
CA PRO A 184 -0.51 19.29 -2.21
C PRO A 184 -1.94 19.60 -1.76
N GLU A 185 -2.64 20.49 -2.48
CA GLU A 185 -4.01 20.86 -2.13
C GLU A 185 -5.00 19.75 -2.48
N LEU A 186 -4.80 19.07 -3.61
CA LEU A 186 -5.61 17.91 -3.99
C LEU A 186 -5.47 16.77 -2.98
N MET A 187 -4.27 16.53 -2.47
CA MET A 187 -4.01 15.53 -1.42
C MET A 187 -4.71 15.89 -0.10
N ARG A 188 -4.66 17.16 0.32
CA ARG A 188 -5.38 17.61 1.51
C ARG A 188 -6.88 17.42 1.37
N ARG A 189 -7.45 17.75 0.21
CA ARG A 189 -8.87 17.51 -0.10
C ARG A 189 -9.21 16.03 -0.12
N ALA A 190 -8.40 15.20 -0.77
CA ALA A 190 -8.58 13.74 -0.80
C ALA A 190 -8.61 13.15 0.62
N ILE A 191 -7.67 13.53 1.50
CA ILE A 191 -7.66 13.09 2.89
C ILE A 191 -8.94 13.52 3.61
N ALA A 192 -9.36 14.77 3.44
CA ALA A 192 -10.60 15.27 4.05
C ALA A 192 -11.84 14.52 3.55
N GLU A 193 -11.98 14.29 2.24
CA GLU A 193 -13.10 13.56 1.66
C GLU A 193 -13.13 12.09 2.11
N ILE A 194 -11.97 11.45 2.26
CA ILE A 194 -11.86 10.08 2.81
C ILE A 194 -12.32 10.06 4.27
N GLN A 195 -11.90 11.04 5.08
CA GLN A 195 -12.33 11.15 6.48
C GLN A 195 -13.83 11.47 6.60
N ASP A 196 -14.36 12.37 5.76
CA ASP A 196 -15.78 12.73 5.71
C ASP A 196 -16.66 11.55 5.30
N ALA A 197 -16.11 10.59 4.54
CA ALA A 197 -16.76 9.31 4.24
C ALA A 197 -16.77 8.33 5.43
N GLY A 198 -16.21 8.71 6.59
CA GLY A 198 -16.14 7.89 7.79
C GLY A 198 -15.08 6.80 7.72
N ILE A 199 -13.98 7.06 7.01
CA ILE A 199 -12.82 6.16 6.89
C ILE A 199 -11.69 6.76 7.74
N GLU A 200 -11.51 6.21 8.94
CA GLU A 200 -10.43 6.60 9.83
C GLU A 200 -9.16 5.80 9.46
N VAL A 201 -8.11 6.51 9.07
CA VAL A 201 -6.81 5.92 8.70
C VAL A 201 -5.82 6.08 9.87
N ASP A 202 -5.13 5.00 10.22
CA ASP A 202 -4.17 5.02 11.33
C ASP A 202 -2.78 5.52 10.90
N ILE A 203 -2.37 5.21 9.66
CA ILE A 203 -1.08 5.60 9.08
C ILE A 203 -1.28 6.03 7.64
N TRP A 204 -0.94 7.29 7.33
CA TRP A 204 -0.89 7.79 5.96
C TRP A 204 0.50 7.59 5.35
N LYS A 205 0.59 6.81 4.27
CA LYS A 205 1.76 6.71 3.39
C LYS A 205 1.52 7.65 2.20
N ILE A 206 2.08 8.84 2.27
CA ILE A 206 1.93 9.89 1.25
C ILE A 206 3.24 10.18 0.55
N GLU A 207 3.16 10.66 -0.68
CA GLU A 207 4.32 11.16 -1.41
C GLU A 207 4.89 12.39 -0.71
N GLY A 208 6.22 12.53 -0.74
CA GLY A 208 6.90 13.72 -0.22
C GLY A 208 6.44 14.94 -0.98
N LEU A 209 6.04 15.98 -0.27
CA LEU A 209 5.68 17.26 -0.85
C LEU A 209 6.91 18.17 -0.81
N ASP A 210 7.30 18.69 -1.97
CA ASP A 210 8.37 19.68 -2.05
C ASP A 210 7.86 21.02 -1.49
N ARG A 211 8.31 21.34 -0.27
CA ARG A 211 8.06 22.57 0.50
C ARG A 211 6.67 22.75 1.10
#